data_AF-A0AA37GB92-F1
#
_entry.id   AF-A0AA37GB92-F1
#
_cell.length_a   1.000
_cell.length_b   1.000
_cell.length_c   1.000
_cell.angle_alpha   90.00
_cell.angle_beta   90.00
_cell.angle_gamma   90.00
#
_symmetry.space_group_name_H-M   'P 1'
#
loop_
_entity.id
_entity.type
_entity.pdbx_description
1 polymer ?
#
loop_
_entity_poly.entity_id
_entity_poly.type
_entity_poly.pdbx_seq_one_letter_code
_entity_poly.pdbx_strand_id
1 'polypeptide(L)'
;MEEKADTQEYLSRVVKAGFMMQEGGYSKKEIDLTTDVLGGMAPDGSPTVQTRANYPRHLRVEQGTWAALIRTTRNAQEAWALFKNPPEPGMRPTFEVYWEMMVKLAAEPADPGHHNLPGDGREVFPFNDRNFSDFEKARINPPSIPKLIEEMFNAGVAIRGRTLAWLLRQAPNVETALEYTNHSSLDEALKSKLRWCLKEYQRPPSNPPTKLPSSTDLPRDILHATIDLVCRLQPNRTANTPDYLPNHKLYPIHHALRLAQTGWKSTHATGRAPWESIMLALGRPNIMVSNNVPRDNDIEVVNIAFKVLEKAEEHSALSLGMIDSFAQAVRKAVYSRLPILLEHASFTSTILPEDEEFMSLYQARSTEFVIPNGPHVLRKLDSTADVIGSWRQILTPVFKSRQERARPQTPCRVVRQASERLKAAWRVLSTKASARQPYVDPRVTASHINSYMRTLAAVGDLEEMALLLCWVVRDWAPTAGSDLSLADARRLSRAAIVFRAFAEPLLDESVVATLHEEVEIHSEKGDRSIGRLTMRLNSTYRVMSGATIGTCKKLSR
;
A
#
# COMPACT_ATOMS: atom_id res chain seq x y z
N MET A 1 2.97 18.94 -38.70
CA MET A 1 2.31 20.24 -38.98
C MET A 1 2.08 20.92 -37.64
N GLU A 2 3.11 21.52 -37.04
CA GLU A 2 3.02 22.25 -35.75
C GLU A 2 3.87 23.55 -35.77
N GLU A 3 4.31 23.99 -36.95
CA GLU A 3 5.33 25.04 -37.09
C GLU A 3 4.74 26.45 -37.34
N LYS A 4 3.48 26.70 -36.96
CA LYS A 4 2.78 27.98 -37.23
C LYS A 4 2.04 28.61 -36.04
N ALA A 5 2.02 27.98 -34.88
CA ALA A 5 1.43 28.59 -33.69
C ALA A 5 2.43 29.56 -33.06
N ASP A 6 1.98 30.78 -32.76
CA ASP A 6 2.79 31.79 -32.07
C ASP A 6 3.18 31.26 -30.67
N THR A 7 4.40 31.56 -30.20
CA THR A 7 4.90 31.07 -28.90
C THR A 7 3.98 31.49 -27.75
N GLN A 8 3.26 32.60 -27.91
CA GLN A 8 2.24 33.06 -26.98
C GLN A 8 0.99 32.15 -26.91
N GLU A 9 0.66 31.39 -27.95
CA GLU A 9 -0.49 30.48 -27.93
C GLU A 9 -0.29 29.35 -26.93
N TYR A 10 0.97 28.90 -26.75
CA TYR A 10 1.37 27.86 -25.80
C TYR A 10 1.53 28.35 -24.36
N LEU A 11 1.27 29.62 -24.05
CA LEU A 11 1.32 30.12 -22.69
C LEU A 11 0.02 29.86 -21.93
N SER A 12 0.13 29.55 -20.64
CA SER A 12 -1.03 29.41 -19.76
C SER A 12 -1.84 30.71 -19.70
N ARG A 13 -3.15 30.58 -19.46
CA ARG A 13 -4.05 31.72 -19.22
C ARG A 13 -3.54 32.64 -18.11
N VAL A 14 -2.83 32.10 -17.14
CA VAL A 14 -2.30 32.89 -16.02
C VAL A 14 -1.15 33.78 -16.47
N VAL A 15 -0.26 33.29 -17.35
CA VAL A 15 0.81 34.10 -17.94
C VAL A 15 0.23 35.23 -18.78
N LYS A 16 -0.80 34.91 -19.60
CA LYS A 16 -1.52 35.90 -20.41
C LYS A 16 -2.16 36.99 -19.55
N ALA A 17 -2.78 36.61 -18.43
CA ALA A 17 -3.31 37.57 -17.46
C ALA A 17 -2.19 38.43 -16.83
N GLY A 18 -1.01 37.86 -16.60
CA GLY A 18 0.18 38.58 -16.15
C GLY A 18 0.64 39.66 -17.14
N PHE A 19 0.54 39.41 -18.46
CA PHE A 19 0.80 40.43 -19.47
C PHE A 19 -0.24 41.54 -19.45
N MET A 20 -1.53 41.21 -19.41
CA MET A 20 -2.60 42.22 -19.32
C MET A 20 -2.46 43.10 -18.07
N MET A 21 -2.00 42.52 -16.97
CA MET A 21 -1.70 43.25 -15.74
C MET A 21 -0.58 44.29 -15.95
N GLN A 22 0.50 43.91 -16.64
CA GLN A 22 1.60 44.84 -16.96
C GLN A 22 1.18 45.92 -17.96
N GLU A 23 0.39 45.57 -18.98
CA GLU A 23 -0.19 46.52 -19.93
C GLU A 23 -1.11 47.54 -19.23
N GLY A 24 -1.82 47.10 -18.18
CA GLY A 24 -2.60 47.97 -17.30
C GLY A 24 -1.78 48.84 -16.34
N GLY A 25 -0.44 48.77 -16.40
CA GLY A 25 0.47 49.59 -15.58
C GLY A 25 0.85 49.02 -14.22
N TYR A 26 0.47 47.77 -13.91
CA TYR A 26 0.84 47.12 -12.65
C TYR A 26 2.19 46.39 -12.76
N SER A 27 3.08 46.62 -11.81
CA SER A 27 4.38 45.92 -11.76
C SER A 27 4.24 44.48 -11.27
N LYS A 28 5.01 43.57 -11.89
CA LYS A 28 5.11 42.17 -11.43
C LYS A 28 5.87 42.09 -10.11
N LYS A 29 5.38 41.25 -9.21
CA LYS A 29 6.05 40.84 -7.97
C LYS A 29 6.70 39.47 -8.16
N GLU A 30 7.52 39.05 -7.21
CA GLU A 30 8.19 37.74 -7.22
C GLU A 30 7.19 36.56 -7.39
N ILE A 31 6.01 36.66 -6.76
CA ILE A 31 4.97 35.64 -6.91
C ILE A 31 4.41 35.57 -8.33
N ASP A 32 4.33 36.70 -9.04
CA ASP A 32 3.86 36.76 -10.42
C ASP A 32 4.89 36.11 -11.34
N LEU A 33 6.18 36.41 -11.12
CA LEU A 33 7.29 35.76 -11.85
C LEU A 33 7.33 34.24 -11.61
N THR A 34 7.14 33.81 -10.36
CA THR A 34 7.04 32.38 -10.02
C THR A 34 5.86 31.72 -10.73
N THR A 35 4.72 32.41 -10.78
CA THR A 35 3.50 31.93 -11.45
C THR A 35 3.69 31.86 -12.96
N ASP A 36 4.40 32.82 -13.55
CA ASP A 36 4.74 32.82 -14.97
C ASP A 36 5.61 31.61 -15.33
N VAL A 37 6.63 31.32 -14.52
CA VAL A 37 7.51 30.15 -14.69
C VAL A 37 6.71 28.86 -14.68
N LEU A 38 5.81 28.68 -13.71
CA LEU A 38 4.95 27.49 -13.64
C LEU A 38 3.93 27.44 -14.78
N GLY A 39 3.54 28.60 -15.29
CA GLY A 39 2.61 28.80 -16.39
C GLY A 39 3.21 28.65 -17.78
N GLY A 40 4.53 28.40 -17.88
CA GLY A 40 5.21 28.11 -19.14
C GLY A 40 6.18 29.18 -19.63
N MET A 41 6.56 30.17 -18.81
CA MET A 41 7.46 31.25 -19.23
C MET A 41 8.51 31.61 -18.17
N ALA A 42 9.78 31.46 -18.51
CA ALA A 42 10.91 31.88 -17.68
C ALA A 42 11.11 33.42 -17.69
N PRO A 43 11.87 33.98 -16.73
CA PRO A 43 12.12 35.43 -16.67
C PRO A 43 12.84 36.00 -17.89
N ASP A 44 13.59 35.19 -18.63
CA ASP A 44 14.26 35.54 -19.89
C ASP A 44 13.34 35.42 -21.12
N GLY A 45 12.07 35.05 -20.91
CA GLY A 45 11.09 34.83 -21.97
C GLY A 45 11.16 33.45 -22.62
N SER A 46 12.08 32.57 -22.20
CA SER A 46 12.16 31.20 -22.72
C SER A 46 10.99 30.34 -22.23
N PRO A 47 10.52 29.37 -23.03
CA PRO A 47 9.42 28.49 -22.63
C PRO A 47 9.85 27.50 -21.54
N THR A 48 8.98 27.26 -20.56
CA THR A 48 9.17 26.26 -19.50
C THR A 48 8.08 25.19 -19.55
N VAL A 49 8.29 24.05 -18.88
CA VAL A 49 7.25 23.01 -18.78
C VAL A 49 6.13 23.49 -17.87
N GLN A 50 4.93 23.65 -18.43
CA GLN A 50 3.74 24.02 -17.67
C GLN A 50 3.44 22.99 -16.58
N THR A 51 3.43 23.40 -15.32
CA THR A 51 3.25 22.47 -14.20
C THR A 51 2.07 22.91 -13.33
N ARG A 52 1.14 22.00 -13.06
CA ARG A 52 0.07 22.26 -12.09
C ARG A 52 0.63 22.15 -10.67
N ALA A 53 1.00 23.29 -10.11
CA ALA A 53 1.49 23.40 -8.74
C ALA A 53 0.74 24.48 -7.99
N ASN A 54 0.18 24.14 -6.83
CA ASN A 54 -0.35 25.13 -5.91
C ASN A 54 0.81 25.68 -5.08
N TYR A 55 1.42 26.77 -5.53
CA TYR A 55 2.21 27.64 -4.64
C TYR A 55 1.21 28.54 -3.92
N PRO A 56 0.98 28.37 -2.60
CA PRO A 56 -0.02 29.18 -1.90
C PRO A 56 0.40 30.65 -1.96
N ARG A 57 -0.46 31.51 -2.51
CA ARG A 57 -0.19 32.95 -2.73
C ARG A 57 0.24 33.72 -1.47
N HIS A 58 -0.01 33.18 -0.27
CA HIS A 58 0.33 33.80 1.01
C HIS A 58 1.68 33.36 1.60
N LEU A 59 2.31 32.32 1.04
CA LEU A 59 3.64 31.89 1.47
C LEU A 59 4.67 32.56 0.55
N ARG A 60 5.41 33.53 1.09
CA ARG A 60 6.65 33.98 0.44
C ARG A 60 7.63 32.82 0.48
N VAL A 61 7.82 32.19 -0.67
CA VAL A 61 8.84 31.15 -0.86
C VAL A 61 10.13 31.88 -1.22
N GLU A 62 11.14 31.83 -0.35
CA GLU A 62 12.44 32.45 -0.63
C GLU A 62 13.05 31.86 -1.89
N GLN A 63 13.44 32.71 -2.84
CA GLN A 63 13.94 32.29 -4.16
C GLN A 63 12.91 31.43 -4.91
N GLY A 64 11.61 31.76 -4.77
CA GLY A 64 10.50 31.01 -5.35
C GLY A 64 10.62 30.84 -6.86
N THR A 65 11.08 31.89 -7.56
CA THR A 65 11.33 31.85 -9.01
C THR A 65 12.38 30.81 -9.39
N TRP A 66 13.48 30.70 -8.63
CA TRP A 66 14.54 29.71 -8.91
C TRP A 66 14.08 28.28 -8.63
N ALA A 67 13.38 28.07 -7.51
CA ALA A 67 12.78 26.78 -7.19
C ALA A 67 11.75 26.36 -8.26
N ALA A 68 10.94 27.31 -8.77
CA ALA A 68 10.01 27.05 -9.86
C ALA A 68 10.74 26.69 -11.16
N LEU A 69 11.84 27.38 -11.51
CA LEU A 69 12.64 27.06 -12.70
C LEU A 69 13.14 25.61 -12.67
N ILE A 70 13.67 25.17 -11.53
CA ILE A 70 14.10 23.78 -11.32
C ILE A 70 12.90 22.82 -11.47
N ARG A 71 11.76 23.17 -10.88
CA ARG A 71 10.56 22.33 -10.92
C ARG A 71 10.03 22.15 -12.34
N THR A 72 10.07 23.19 -13.18
CA THR A 72 9.54 23.21 -14.55
C THR A 72 10.50 22.64 -15.59
N THR A 73 11.51 21.88 -15.15
CA THR A 73 12.39 21.11 -16.05
C THR A 73 11.82 19.73 -16.34
N ARG A 74 12.22 19.17 -17.49
CA ARG A 74 11.76 17.85 -17.94
C ARG A 74 12.44 16.70 -17.18
N ASN A 75 13.70 16.87 -16.78
CA ASN A 75 14.53 15.83 -16.17
C ASN A 75 15.52 16.41 -15.14
N ALA A 76 16.25 15.53 -14.44
CA ALA A 76 17.18 15.91 -13.39
C ALA A 76 18.45 16.62 -13.93
N GLN A 77 18.86 16.37 -15.16
CA GLN A 77 20.02 17.00 -15.79
C GLN A 77 19.76 18.48 -16.09
N GLU A 78 18.62 18.80 -16.69
CA GLU A 78 18.17 20.19 -16.91
C GLU A 78 18.01 20.93 -15.58
N ALA A 79 17.40 20.27 -14.59
CA ALA A 79 17.26 20.81 -13.24
C ALA A 79 18.61 21.14 -12.62
N TRP A 80 19.60 20.26 -12.79
CA TRP A 80 20.95 20.48 -12.29
C TRP A 80 21.66 21.63 -12.99
N ALA A 81 21.51 21.76 -14.30
CA ALA A 81 22.06 22.88 -15.05
C ALA A 81 21.50 24.22 -14.54
N LEU A 82 20.20 24.31 -14.27
CA LEU A 82 19.58 25.49 -13.65
C LEU A 82 19.97 25.69 -12.18
N PHE A 83 20.20 24.61 -11.44
CA PHE A 83 20.70 24.68 -10.06
C PHE A 83 22.14 25.22 -10.00
N LYS A 84 22.98 24.95 -11.02
CA LYS A 84 24.35 25.48 -11.08
C LYS A 84 24.44 26.91 -11.62
N ASN A 85 23.41 27.38 -12.31
CA ASN A 85 23.33 28.71 -12.90
C ASN A 85 22.18 29.50 -12.25
N PRO A 86 22.39 30.11 -11.07
CA PRO A 86 21.37 30.91 -10.40
C PRO A 86 20.88 32.09 -11.28
N PRO A 87 19.65 32.58 -11.08
CA PRO A 87 19.15 33.77 -11.76
C PRO A 87 20.03 35.01 -11.56
N GLU A 88 20.65 35.14 -10.39
CA GLU A 88 21.59 36.21 -10.08
C GLU A 88 22.98 35.63 -9.77
N PRO A 89 24.07 36.19 -10.36
CA PRO A 89 25.42 35.72 -10.08
C PRO A 89 25.77 35.78 -8.58
N GLY A 90 26.33 34.69 -8.05
CA GLY A 90 26.75 34.61 -6.64
C GLY A 90 25.63 34.31 -5.63
N MET A 91 24.37 34.21 -6.08
CA MET A 91 23.25 33.81 -5.22
C MET A 91 23.44 32.39 -4.69
N ARG A 92 23.25 32.20 -3.37
CA ARG A 92 23.32 30.88 -2.73
C ARG A 92 21.92 30.23 -2.69
N PRO A 93 21.79 28.92 -2.98
CA PRO A 93 20.48 28.26 -2.97
C PRO A 93 19.88 28.23 -1.55
N THR A 94 18.61 28.60 -1.43
CA THR A 94 17.83 28.40 -0.20
C THR A 94 17.37 26.95 -0.07
N PHE A 95 16.80 26.60 1.08
CA PHE A 95 16.20 25.29 1.31
C PHE A 95 15.19 24.89 0.21
N GLU A 96 14.39 25.83 -0.28
CA GLU A 96 13.34 25.56 -1.27
C GLU A 96 13.92 25.17 -2.64
N VAL A 97 15.04 25.79 -3.02
CA VAL A 97 15.79 25.44 -4.24
C VAL A 97 16.39 24.04 -4.12
N TYR A 98 17.03 23.72 -2.98
CA TYR A 98 17.52 22.37 -2.71
C TYR A 98 16.39 21.33 -2.67
N TRP A 99 15.24 21.68 -2.12
CA TRP A 99 14.08 20.80 -2.03
C TRP A 99 13.54 20.42 -3.41
N GLU A 100 13.31 21.38 -4.30
CA GLU A 100 12.84 21.07 -5.66
C GLU A 100 13.88 20.24 -6.44
N MET A 101 15.18 20.46 -6.20
CA MET A 101 16.24 19.62 -6.77
C MET A 101 16.18 18.19 -6.21
N MET A 102 16.05 18.01 -4.89
CA MET A 102 15.91 16.67 -4.26
C MET A 102 14.68 15.93 -4.77
N VAL A 103 13.54 16.61 -4.90
CA VAL A 103 12.30 16.02 -5.43
C VAL A 103 12.48 15.60 -6.89
N LYS A 104 13.18 16.39 -7.70
CA LYS A 104 13.47 16.05 -9.09
C LYS A 104 14.41 14.85 -9.21
N LEU A 105 15.41 14.72 -8.33
CA LEU A 105 16.30 13.56 -8.29
C LEU A 105 15.61 12.26 -7.86
N ALA A 106 14.62 12.37 -6.97
CA ALA A 106 13.85 11.23 -6.48
C ALA A 106 12.63 10.87 -7.37
N ALA A 107 12.39 11.63 -8.43
CA ALA A 107 11.25 11.40 -9.31
C ALA A 107 11.48 10.17 -10.20
N GLU A 108 10.45 9.32 -10.27
CA GLU A 108 10.45 8.14 -11.14
C GLU A 108 10.42 8.55 -12.62
N PRO A 109 11.01 7.75 -13.52
CA PRO A 109 10.87 7.95 -14.95
C PRO A 109 9.40 7.78 -15.37
N ALA A 110 8.94 8.61 -16.30
CA ALA A 110 7.61 8.50 -16.87
C ALA A 110 7.42 7.14 -17.54
N ASP A 111 6.30 6.48 -17.25
CA ASP A 111 5.95 5.19 -17.86
C ASP A 111 5.63 5.40 -19.35
N PRO A 112 6.36 4.76 -20.28
CA PRO A 112 6.08 4.87 -21.71
C PRO A 112 4.67 4.42 -22.12
N GLY A 113 4.00 3.61 -21.29
CA GLY A 113 2.63 3.15 -21.51
C GLY A 113 1.55 4.16 -21.10
N HIS A 114 1.92 5.24 -20.41
CA HIS A 114 1.00 6.31 -20.01
C HIS A 114 1.11 7.51 -20.96
N HIS A 115 -0.02 8.15 -21.26
CA HIS A 115 -0.08 9.35 -22.13
C HIS A 115 0.19 10.66 -21.36
N ASN A 116 1.00 10.61 -20.31
CA ASN A 116 1.35 11.79 -19.53
C ASN A 116 2.34 12.65 -20.33
N LEU A 117 2.13 13.96 -20.35
CA LEU A 117 3.09 14.93 -20.87
C LEU A 117 3.97 15.47 -19.73
N PRO A 118 5.16 16.02 -20.05
CA PRO A 118 5.93 16.78 -19.08
C PRO A 118 5.06 17.84 -18.40
N GLY A 119 5.03 17.82 -17.06
CA GLY A 119 4.26 18.77 -16.25
C GLY A 119 2.89 18.27 -15.75
N ASP A 120 2.37 17.15 -16.30
CA ASP A 120 1.16 16.51 -15.79
C ASP A 120 1.38 15.87 -14.41
N GLY A 121 2.60 15.38 -14.16
CA GLY A 121 3.02 14.73 -12.92
C GLY A 121 4.39 15.20 -12.44
N ARG A 122 4.93 14.50 -11.43
CA ARG A 122 6.30 14.71 -10.93
C ARG A 122 7.35 13.88 -11.66
N GLU A 123 6.92 13.00 -12.55
CA GLU A 123 7.76 12.07 -13.31
C GLU A 123 8.80 12.82 -14.16
N VAL A 124 9.98 12.21 -14.34
CA VAL A 124 11.02 12.72 -15.22
C VAL A 124 10.92 12.06 -16.59
N PHE A 125 11.12 12.84 -17.64
CA PHE A 125 11.06 12.34 -19.01
C PHE A 125 12.46 12.23 -19.59
N PRO A 126 12.78 11.13 -20.30
CA PRO A 126 14.11 10.90 -20.81
C PRO A 126 14.54 12.01 -21.78
N PHE A 127 15.82 12.38 -21.72
CA PHE A 127 16.46 13.17 -22.76
C PHE A 127 17.30 12.24 -23.65
N ASN A 128 17.48 12.60 -24.92
CA ASN A 128 18.28 11.79 -25.83
C ASN A 128 19.76 12.07 -25.61
N ASP A 129 20.47 11.12 -24.98
CA ASP A 129 21.88 11.22 -24.62
C ASP A 129 22.79 10.34 -25.49
N ARG A 130 22.23 9.71 -26.55
CA ARG A 130 22.94 8.73 -27.38
C ARG A 130 24.20 9.26 -28.06
N ASN A 131 24.25 10.57 -28.29
CA ASN A 131 25.36 11.24 -28.96
C ASN A 131 26.40 11.82 -28.00
N PHE A 132 26.19 11.71 -26.68
CA PHE A 132 27.15 12.21 -25.70
C PHE A 132 28.20 11.16 -25.37
N SER A 133 29.46 11.60 -25.29
CA SER A 133 30.54 10.81 -24.71
C SER A 133 30.32 10.57 -23.22
N ASP A 134 30.94 9.53 -22.65
CA ASP A 134 30.85 9.25 -21.21
C ASP A 134 31.35 10.43 -20.36
N PHE A 135 32.33 11.18 -20.88
CA PHE A 135 32.85 12.39 -20.25
C PHE A 135 31.81 13.52 -20.21
N GLU A 136 31.10 13.78 -21.31
CA GLU A 136 30.03 14.78 -21.36
C GLU A 136 28.86 14.38 -20.47
N LYS A 137 28.48 13.10 -20.47
CA LYS A 137 27.47 12.56 -19.56
C LYS A 137 27.84 12.81 -18.10
N ALA A 138 29.08 12.52 -17.72
CA ALA A 138 29.55 12.74 -16.35
C ALA A 138 29.48 14.21 -15.91
N ARG A 139 29.70 15.17 -16.83
CA ARG A 139 29.63 16.61 -16.55
C ARG A 139 28.19 17.12 -16.37
N ILE A 140 27.25 16.52 -17.08
CA ILE A 140 25.83 16.93 -17.07
C ILE A 140 25.07 16.23 -15.92
N ASN A 141 25.55 15.08 -15.46
CA ASN A 141 24.87 14.29 -14.45
C ASN A 141 24.83 15.01 -13.08
N PRO A 142 23.66 15.07 -12.44
CA PRO A 142 23.55 15.59 -11.08
C PRO A 142 24.23 14.68 -10.04
N PRO A 143 24.54 15.23 -8.85
CA PRO A 143 24.97 14.44 -7.70
C PRO A 143 23.83 13.53 -7.21
N SER A 144 24.20 12.52 -6.41
CA SER A 144 23.23 11.73 -5.65
C SER A 144 22.57 12.58 -4.55
N ILE A 145 21.39 12.17 -4.08
CA ILE A 145 20.68 12.87 -2.99
C ILE A 145 21.55 13.04 -1.74
N PRO A 146 22.29 12.01 -1.24
CA PRO A 146 23.20 12.20 -0.10
C PRO A 146 24.26 13.27 -0.35
N LYS A 147 24.89 13.27 -1.52
CA LYS A 147 25.91 14.27 -1.88
C LYS A 147 25.33 15.68 -2.00
N LEU A 148 24.12 15.83 -2.57
CA LEU A 148 23.42 17.11 -2.61
C LEU A 148 23.10 17.63 -1.19
N ILE A 149 22.73 16.73 -0.28
CA ILE A 149 22.47 17.07 1.13
C ILE A 149 23.76 17.49 1.84
N GLU A 150 24.88 16.82 1.57
CA GLU A 150 26.20 17.23 2.07
C GLU A 150 26.55 18.64 1.59
N GLU A 151 26.38 18.93 0.28
CA GLU A 151 26.57 20.27 -0.28
C GLU A 151 25.65 21.31 0.38
N MET A 152 24.38 20.96 0.58
CA MET A 152 23.38 21.79 1.27
C MET A 152 23.81 22.11 2.71
N PHE A 153 24.24 21.10 3.45
CA PHE A 153 24.67 21.25 4.84
C PHE A 153 25.94 22.10 4.96
N ASN A 154 26.92 21.87 4.08
CA ASN A 154 28.16 22.67 4.00
C ASN A 154 27.88 24.13 3.62
N ALA A 155 26.79 24.40 2.89
CA ALA A 155 26.31 25.75 2.60
C ALA A 155 25.58 26.43 3.77
N GLY A 156 25.42 25.74 4.91
CA GLY A 156 24.72 26.24 6.09
C GLY A 156 23.20 26.05 6.06
N VAL A 157 22.68 25.24 5.13
CA VAL A 157 21.25 24.96 4.99
C VAL A 157 20.95 23.56 5.56
N ALA A 158 20.10 23.49 6.59
CA ALA A 158 19.78 22.23 7.26
C ALA A 158 18.48 21.58 6.75
N ILE A 159 18.38 20.25 6.86
CA ILE A 159 17.15 19.51 6.53
C ILE A 159 16.05 19.86 7.55
N ARG A 160 14.90 20.34 7.06
CA ARG A 160 13.70 20.62 7.88
C ARG A 160 12.91 19.34 8.22
N GLY A 161 12.13 19.36 9.30
CA GLY A 161 11.47 18.17 9.87
C GLY A 161 10.60 17.32 8.92
N ARG A 162 9.72 17.92 8.12
CA ARG A 162 8.89 17.17 7.15
C ARG A 162 9.72 16.53 6.04
N THR A 163 10.74 17.24 5.58
CA THR A 163 11.67 16.77 4.56
C THR A 163 12.56 15.65 5.10
N LEU A 164 12.97 15.72 6.37
CA LEU A 164 13.65 14.60 7.02
C LEU A 164 12.76 13.35 7.01
N ALA A 165 11.48 13.46 7.37
CA ALA A 165 10.56 12.32 7.31
C ALA A 165 10.42 11.76 5.88
N TRP A 166 10.39 12.61 4.85
CA TRP A 166 10.39 12.16 3.45
C TRP A 166 11.70 11.43 3.09
N LEU A 167 12.85 12.00 3.44
CA LEU A 167 14.17 11.42 3.19
C LEU A 167 14.36 10.07 3.89
N LEU A 168 13.90 9.95 5.15
CA LEU A 168 13.96 8.69 5.90
C LEU A 168 13.15 7.58 5.22
N ARG A 169 11.98 7.89 4.65
CA ARG A 169 11.18 6.90 3.90
C ARG A 169 11.92 6.39 2.65
N GLN A 170 12.71 7.25 2.02
CA GLN A 170 13.47 6.93 0.81
C GLN A 170 14.87 6.35 1.08
N ALA A 171 15.37 6.45 2.32
CA ALA A 171 16.75 6.07 2.64
C ALA A 171 17.02 4.58 2.34
N PRO A 172 18.04 4.22 1.54
CA PRO A 172 18.27 2.83 1.14
C PRO A 172 18.68 1.93 2.32
N ASN A 173 19.32 2.50 3.34
CA ASN A 173 19.86 1.80 4.50
C ASN A 173 19.86 2.73 5.75
N VAL A 174 20.33 2.19 6.88
CA VAL A 174 20.39 2.93 8.15
C VAL A 174 21.46 4.01 8.12
N GLU A 175 22.57 3.76 7.46
CA GLU A 175 23.73 4.66 7.38
C GLU A 175 23.33 5.98 6.72
N THR A 176 22.65 5.92 5.57
CA THR A 176 22.10 7.09 4.88
C THR A 176 21.03 7.80 5.72
N ALA A 177 20.18 7.06 6.44
CA ALA A 177 19.19 7.67 7.33
C ALA A 177 19.83 8.42 8.52
N LEU A 178 20.95 7.92 9.04
CA LEU A 178 21.73 8.57 10.09
C LEU A 178 22.44 9.82 9.58
N GLU A 179 22.95 9.79 8.35
CA GLU A 179 23.52 10.95 7.68
C GLU A 179 22.48 12.07 7.54
N TYR A 180 21.28 11.75 7.03
CA TYR A 180 20.16 12.70 6.96
C TYR A 180 19.78 13.24 8.34
N THR A 181 19.84 12.40 9.38
CA THR A 181 19.60 12.82 10.76
C THR A 181 20.66 13.83 11.23
N ASN A 182 21.93 13.60 10.92
CA ASN A 182 23.03 14.48 11.31
C ASN A 182 22.92 15.86 10.63
N HIS A 183 22.55 15.89 9.35
CA HIS A 183 22.37 17.12 8.56
C HIS A 183 21.01 17.81 8.78
N SER A 184 20.20 17.33 9.74
CA SER A 184 18.90 17.93 10.05
C SER A 184 18.98 19.09 11.06
N SER A 185 17.94 19.93 11.03
CA SER A 185 17.74 21.04 11.96
C SER A 185 17.17 20.62 13.32
N LEU A 186 17.11 19.31 13.60
CA LEU A 186 16.65 18.80 14.90
C LEU A 186 17.68 19.14 16.00
N ASP A 187 17.20 19.32 17.22
CA ASP A 187 18.08 19.42 18.38
C ASP A 187 18.83 18.08 18.62
N GLU A 188 19.97 18.14 19.33
CA GLU A 188 20.80 16.95 19.56
C GLU A 188 20.11 15.89 20.44
N ALA A 189 19.14 16.26 21.27
CA ALA A 189 18.39 15.30 22.07
C ALA A 189 17.47 14.45 21.16
N LEU A 190 16.77 15.07 20.22
CA LEU A 190 15.95 14.42 19.20
C LEU A 190 16.80 13.62 18.21
N LYS A 191 17.94 14.17 17.74
CA LYS A 191 18.89 13.42 16.90
C LYS A 191 19.38 12.17 17.62
N SER A 192 19.75 12.27 18.89
CA SER A 192 20.20 11.12 19.69
C SER A 192 19.13 10.06 19.84
N LYS A 193 17.87 10.45 20.10
CA LYS A 193 16.72 9.53 20.13
C LYS A 193 16.47 8.86 18.78
N LEU A 194 16.55 9.61 17.68
CA LEU A 194 16.36 9.08 16.32
C LEU A 194 17.49 8.10 15.94
N ARG A 195 18.75 8.45 16.23
CA ARG A 195 19.91 7.57 16.05
C ARG A 195 19.72 6.25 16.83
N TRP A 196 19.20 6.33 18.05
CA TRP A 196 18.85 5.14 18.85
C TRP A 196 17.77 4.31 18.16
N CYS A 197 16.66 4.92 17.73
CA CYS A 197 15.58 4.22 17.04
C CYS A 197 16.05 3.51 15.77
N LEU A 198 17.00 4.09 15.03
CA LEU A 198 17.56 3.53 13.80
C LEU A 198 18.54 2.37 14.05
N LYS A 199 19.27 2.37 15.17
CA LYS A 199 20.35 1.40 15.44
C LYS A 199 19.97 0.27 16.40
N GLU A 200 18.91 0.41 17.18
CA GLU A 200 18.64 -0.50 18.29
C GLU A 200 18.51 -1.98 17.86
N TYR A 201 17.85 -2.25 16.74
CA TYR A 201 17.67 -3.62 16.25
C TYR A 201 18.96 -4.29 15.77
N GLN A 202 20.03 -3.51 15.54
CA GLN A 202 21.35 -4.03 15.15
C GLN A 202 22.11 -4.63 16.35
N ARG A 203 21.64 -4.41 17.59
CA ARG A 203 22.27 -4.97 18.80
C ARG A 203 21.94 -6.46 18.98
N PRO A 204 22.86 -7.25 19.58
CA PRO A 204 22.62 -8.67 19.80
C PRO A 204 21.42 -8.91 20.74
N PRO A 205 20.59 -9.95 20.47
CA PRO A 205 19.35 -10.21 21.19
C PRO A 205 19.52 -10.68 22.64
N SER A 206 20.74 -10.97 23.10
CA SER A 206 21.05 -11.44 24.45
C SER A 206 20.79 -10.40 25.55
N ASN A 207 20.63 -9.13 25.18
CA ASN A 207 20.13 -8.07 26.06
C ASN A 207 18.96 -7.37 25.36
N PRO A 208 17.73 -7.92 25.37
CA PRO A 208 16.58 -7.10 25.01
C PRO A 208 16.61 -5.90 25.97
N PRO A 209 16.59 -4.64 25.48
CA PRO A 209 16.68 -3.48 26.36
C PRO A 209 15.54 -3.56 27.38
N THR A 210 15.91 -3.88 28.63
CA THR A 210 14.97 -4.12 29.74
C THR A 210 14.18 -2.86 30.07
N LYS A 211 14.62 -1.70 29.57
CA LYS A 211 13.88 -0.44 29.60
C LYS A 211 14.13 0.33 28.31
N LEU A 212 13.05 0.57 27.56
CA LEU A 212 12.99 1.66 26.59
C LEU A 212 13.23 2.98 27.35
N PRO A 213 13.88 4.02 26.77
CA PRO A 213 13.66 5.38 27.27
C PRO A 213 12.15 5.61 27.36
N SER A 214 11.66 6.06 28.52
CA SER A 214 10.26 6.02 28.99
C SER A 214 9.21 6.67 28.09
N SER A 215 9.64 7.31 27.00
CA SER A 215 8.80 7.70 25.88
C SER A 215 9.67 7.97 24.65
N THR A 216 9.36 7.34 23.51
CA THR A 216 9.88 7.80 22.20
C THR A 216 9.08 9.03 21.79
N ASP A 217 9.33 10.17 22.43
CA ASP A 217 8.73 11.47 22.06
C ASP A 217 9.41 12.04 20.79
N LEU A 218 9.34 11.29 19.70
CA LEU A 218 9.71 11.78 18.37
C LEU A 218 8.47 12.42 17.71
N PRO A 219 8.67 13.45 16.86
CA PRO A 219 7.60 13.95 16.01
C PRO A 219 6.97 12.81 15.19
N ARG A 220 5.63 12.80 15.08
CA ARG A 220 4.87 11.68 14.51
C ARG A 220 5.33 11.29 13.11
N ASP A 221 5.56 12.28 12.24
CA ASP A 221 5.98 12.05 10.87
C ASP A 221 7.34 11.36 10.79
N ILE A 222 8.26 11.74 11.69
CA ILE A 222 9.61 11.17 11.78
C ILE A 222 9.53 9.74 12.33
N LEU A 223 8.80 9.53 13.43
CA LEU A 223 8.60 8.19 14.00
C LEU A 223 8.00 7.23 12.97
N HIS A 224 6.96 7.68 12.25
CA HIS A 224 6.33 6.87 11.22
C HIS A 224 7.28 6.58 10.06
N ALA A 225 8.03 7.58 9.58
CA ALA A 225 9.05 7.38 8.55
C ALA A 225 10.17 6.42 8.98
N THR A 226 10.58 6.46 10.26
CA THR A 226 11.52 5.49 10.83
C THR A 226 10.94 4.08 10.84
N ILE A 227 9.67 3.92 11.23
CA ILE A 227 8.98 2.63 11.20
C ILE A 227 8.87 2.12 9.75
N ASP A 228 8.53 2.98 8.78
CA ASP A 228 8.48 2.65 7.35
C ASP A 228 9.84 2.12 6.86
N LEU A 229 10.92 2.84 7.17
CA LEU A 229 12.29 2.45 6.82
C LEU A 229 12.63 1.07 7.41
N VAL A 230 12.44 0.90 8.72
CA VAL A 230 12.77 -0.36 9.42
C VAL A 230 11.96 -1.53 8.85
N CYS A 231 10.67 -1.32 8.54
CA CYS A 231 9.84 -2.33 7.89
C CYS A 231 10.35 -2.71 6.48
N ARG A 232 10.81 -1.72 5.71
CA ARG A 232 11.36 -1.94 4.36
C ARG A 232 12.66 -2.74 4.41
N LEU A 233 13.52 -2.45 5.41
CA LEU A 233 14.80 -3.14 5.63
C LEU A 233 14.66 -4.59 6.10
N GLN A 234 13.47 -5.03 6.51
CA GLN A 234 13.23 -6.44 6.80
C GLN A 234 13.45 -7.29 5.52
N PRO A 235 14.31 -8.33 5.56
CA PRO A 235 14.71 -9.09 4.39
C PRO A 235 13.58 -9.95 3.81
N ASN A 236 13.67 -10.18 2.51
CA ASN A 236 12.90 -11.18 1.80
C ASN A 236 13.83 -12.33 1.39
N ARG A 237 13.31 -13.56 1.35
CA ARG A 237 14.00 -14.72 0.81
C ARG A 237 14.08 -14.59 -0.72
N THR A 238 15.30 -14.69 -1.23
CA THR A 238 15.65 -14.68 -2.65
C THR A 238 16.48 -15.92 -2.97
N ALA A 239 16.73 -16.20 -4.26
CA ALA A 239 17.57 -17.32 -4.66
C ALA A 239 19.00 -17.28 -4.07
N ASN A 240 19.49 -16.09 -3.73
CA ASN A 240 20.84 -15.87 -3.20
C ASN A 240 20.86 -15.67 -1.67
N THR A 241 19.72 -15.86 -1.00
CA THR A 241 19.66 -15.70 0.45
C THR A 241 20.34 -16.89 1.13
N PRO A 242 21.31 -16.69 2.04
CA PRO A 242 21.95 -17.79 2.75
C PRO A 242 20.94 -18.53 3.63
N ASP A 243 21.22 -19.81 3.92
CA ASP A 243 20.38 -20.66 4.77
C ASP A 243 20.19 -20.08 6.17
N TYR A 244 21.17 -19.30 6.63
CA TYR A 244 21.15 -18.64 7.94
C TYR A 244 21.48 -17.15 7.81
N LEU A 245 20.61 -16.33 8.41
CA LEU A 245 20.83 -14.92 8.67
C LEU A 245 20.99 -14.69 10.18
N PRO A 246 21.96 -13.86 10.60
CA PRO A 246 22.04 -13.44 12.00
C PRO A 246 20.74 -12.80 12.49
N ASN A 247 20.36 -13.08 13.75
CA ASN A 247 19.09 -12.62 14.33
C ASN A 247 18.85 -11.10 14.21
N HIS A 248 19.89 -10.27 14.30
CA HIS A 248 19.75 -8.82 14.16
C HIS A 248 19.26 -8.38 12.77
N LYS A 249 19.51 -9.19 11.72
CA LYS A 249 18.98 -8.94 10.37
C LYS A 249 17.50 -9.31 10.22
N LEU A 250 16.99 -10.17 11.10
CA LEU A 250 15.60 -10.64 11.12
C LEU A 250 14.73 -9.87 12.12
N TYR A 251 15.36 -9.08 13.01
CA TYR A 251 14.68 -8.30 14.03
C TYR A 251 14.01 -6.97 13.61
N PRO A 252 14.26 -6.35 12.42
CA PRO A 252 13.68 -5.04 12.09
C PRO A 252 12.15 -4.95 12.29
N ILE A 253 11.37 -5.93 11.84
CA ILE A 253 9.91 -5.90 11.95
C ILE A 253 9.41 -5.99 13.40
N HIS A 254 10.12 -6.73 14.26
CA HIS A 254 9.84 -6.80 15.69
C HIS A 254 10.18 -5.48 16.38
N HIS A 255 11.28 -4.84 15.95
CA HIS A 255 11.65 -3.52 16.43
C HIS A 255 10.67 -2.44 15.97
N ALA A 256 10.20 -2.48 14.72
CA ALA A 256 9.15 -1.59 14.21
C ALA A 256 7.86 -1.72 15.02
N LEU A 257 7.44 -2.94 15.35
CA LEU A 257 6.32 -3.21 16.26
C LEU A 257 6.56 -2.60 17.64
N ARG A 258 7.75 -2.78 18.22
CA ARG A 258 8.11 -2.18 19.51
C ARG A 258 8.06 -0.65 19.47
N LEU A 259 8.64 -0.02 18.44
CA LEU A 259 8.63 1.44 18.27
C LEU A 259 7.19 1.98 18.12
N ALA A 260 6.34 1.28 17.38
CA ALA A 260 4.93 1.65 17.25
C ALA A 260 4.21 1.58 18.61
N GLN A 261 4.39 0.49 19.35
CA GLN A 261 3.75 0.29 20.67
C GLN A 261 4.15 1.37 21.70
N THR A 262 5.38 1.87 21.63
CA THR A 262 5.90 2.75 22.67
C THR A 262 5.88 4.23 22.28
N GLY A 263 6.01 4.54 21.00
CA GLY A 263 6.02 5.90 20.49
C GLY A 263 4.67 6.40 19.98
N TRP A 264 3.74 5.51 19.61
CA TRP A 264 2.48 5.92 18.98
C TRP A 264 1.33 6.08 19.98
N LYS A 265 1.15 7.30 20.50
CA LYS A 265 0.20 7.59 21.59
C LYS A 265 -1.24 7.97 21.18
N SER A 266 -1.61 8.03 19.88
CA SER A 266 -2.93 8.60 19.47
C SER A 266 -3.84 7.62 18.76
N THR A 267 -5.12 7.71 19.10
CA THR A 267 -6.28 7.02 18.50
C THR A 267 -6.93 7.80 17.34
N HIS A 268 -6.56 9.06 17.10
CA HIS A 268 -7.32 9.98 16.22
C HIS A 268 -6.48 10.69 15.15
N ALA A 269 -5.24 10.28 14.91
CA ALA A 269 -4.43 10.92 13.88
C ALA A 269 -5.02 10.66 12.47
N THR A 270 -5.28 11.72 11.72
CA THR A 270 -5.82 11.73 10.34
C THR A 270 -4.84 11.20 9.28
N GLY A 271 -3.89 10.36 9.69
CA GLY A 271 -2.84 9.80 8.84
C GLY A 271 -2.74 8.29 8.97
N ARG A 272 -2.08 7.67 7.99
CA ARG A 272 -1.80 6.22 7.97
C ARG A 272 -1.06 5.83 9.26
N ALA A 273 -1.69 5.04 10.13
CA ALA A 273 -1.07 4.60 11.37
C ALA A 273 0.15 3.71 11.08
N PRO A 274 1.19 3.70 11.94
CA PRO A 274 2.37 2.84 11.75
C PRO A 274 2.02 1.36 11.66
N TRP A 275 0.91 0.95 12.28
CA TRP A 275 0.37 -0.41 12.19
C TRP A 275 0.12 -0.86 10.74
N GLU A 276 -0.33 0.05 9.88
CA GLU A 276 -0.58 -0.27 8.48
C GLU A 276 0.72 -0.50 7.69
N SER A 277 1.78 0.24 7.99
CA SER A 277 3.10 0.03 7.40
C SER A 277 3.71 -1.31 7.80
N ILE A 278 3.58 -1.67 9.07
CA ILE A 278 4.02 -2.97 9.60
C ILE A 278 3.21 -4.10 8.92
N MET A 279 1.89 -3.95 8.82
CA MET A 279 1.05 -4.94 8.16
C MET A 279 1.37 -5.11 6.67
N LEU A 280 1.54 -4.03 5.91
CA LEU A 280 1.97 -4.12 4.51
C LEU A 280 3.28 -4.89 4.37
N ALA A 281 4.24 -4.63 5.27
CA ALA A 281 5.51 -5.34 5.26
C ALA A 281 5.31 -6.84 5.50
N LEU A 282 4.51 -7.24 6.48
CA LEU A 282 4.15 -8.65 6.74
C LEU A 282 3.40 -9.30 5.56
N GLY A 283 2.66 -8.52 4.77
CA GLY A 283 2.00 -8.96 3.55
C GLY A 283 2.96 -9.30 2.39
N ARG A 284 4.18 -8.72 2.37
CA ARG A 284 5.14 -8.88 1.25
C ARG A 284 5.45 -10.35 0.93
N PRO A 285 5.65 -10.70 -0.36
CA PRO A 285 6.04 -12.05 -0.75
C PRO A 285 7.42 -12.39 -0.16
N ASN A 286 7.56 -13.62 0.34
CA ASN A 286 8.82 -14.18 0.85
C ASN A 286 9.48 -13.40 2.00
N ILE A 287 8.76 -12.55 2.74
CA ILE A 287 9.32 -11.89 3.93
C ILE A 287 9.86 -12.92 4.93
N MET A 288 11.06 -12.69 5.44
CA MET A 288 11.68 -13.54 6.45
C MET A 288 11.57 -12.89 7.81
N VAL A 289 10.94 -13.54 8.78
CA VAL A 289 10.89 -13.12 10.19
C VAL A 289 11.72 -14.04 11.10
N SER A 290 12.03 -15.25 10.62
CA SER A 290 12.96 -16.19 11.25
C SER A 290 13.79 -16.94 10.20
N ASN A 291 14.80 -17.69 10.66
CA ASN A 291 15.58 -18.60 9.82
C ASN A 291 14.84 -19.91 9.51
N ASN A 292 13.59 -20.05 9.95
CA ASN A 292 12.83 -21.27 9.74
C ASN A 292 12.52 -21.50 8.25
N VAL A 293 12.24 -22.75 7.90
CA VAL A 293 11.75 -23.12 6.56
C VAL A 293 10.50 -22.30 6.19
N PRO A 294 10.23 -22.03 4.89
CA PRO A 294 9.19 -21.09 4.46
C PRO A 294 7.82 -21.29 5.16
N ARG A 295 7.38 -22.55 5.28
CA ARG A 295 6.10 -22.93 5.90
C ARG A 295 5.96 -22.58 7.38
N ASP A 296 7.05 -22.52 8.11
CA ASP A 296 7.04 -22.22 9.55
C ASP A 296 7.24 -20.71 9.76
N ASN A 297 8.10 -20.10 8.93
CA ASN A 297 8.23 -18.65 8.84
C ASN A 297 6.89 -17.97 8.53
N ASP A 298 6.11 -18.47 7.56
CA ASP A 298 4.82 -17.86 7.20
C ASP A 298 3.78 -17.97 8.31
N ILE A 299 3.82 -19.02 9.14
CA ILE A 299 2.97 -19.13 10.34
C ILE A 299 3.38 -18.11 11.39
N GLU A 300 4.70 -17.90 11.56
CA GLU A 300 5.21 -16.86 12.44
C GLU A 300 4.82 -15.45 11.97
N VAL A 301 4.81 -15.20 10.66
CA VAL A 301 4.28 -13.95 10.07
C VAL A 301 2.83 -13.72 10.46
N VAL A 302 1.97 -14.75 10.40
CA VAL A 302 0.56 -14.65 10.84
C VAL A 302 0.46 -14.34 12.34
N ASN A 303 1.31 -14.96 13.17
CA ASN A 303 1.35 -14.69 14.60
C ASN A 303 1.79 -13.25 14.94
N ILE A 304 2.77 -12.72 14.21
CA ILE A 304 3.16 -11.31 14.34
C ILE A 304 2.02 -10.40 13.87
N ALA A 305 1.35 -10.74 12.76
CA ALA A 305 0.22 -9.99 12.25
C ALA A 305 -0.94 -9.90 13.26
N PHE A 306 -1.23 -10.97 14.02
CA PHE A 306 -2.19 -10.90 15.11
C PHE A 306 -1.84 -9.85 16.16
N LYS A 307 -0.58 -9.81 16.59
CA LYS A 307 -0.12 -8.81 17.57
C LYS A 307 -0.26 -7.39 17.03
N VAL A 308 0.04 -7.18 15.75
CA VAL A 308 -0.09 -5.87 15.10
C VAL A 308 -1.55 -5.44 15.01
N LEU A 309 -2.45 -6.35 14.61
CA LEU A 309 -3.88 -6.07 14.48
C LEU A 309 -4.57 -5.85 15.82
N GLU A 310 -4.18 -6.61 16.86
CA GLU A 310 -4.62 -6.37 18.24
C GLU A 310 -4.27 -4.96 18.70
N LYS A 311 -3.02 -4.53 18.49
CA LYS A 311 -2.59 -3.17 18.83
C LYS A 311 -3.24 -2.09 17.97
N ALA A 312 -3.47 -2.35 16.70
CA ALA A 312 -4.21 -1.43 15.83
C ALA A 312 -5.67 -1.29 16.27
N GLU A 313 -6.31 -2.37 16.69
CA GLU A 313 -7.68 -2.36 17.20
C GLU A 313 -7.79 -1.58 18.51
N GLU A 314 -6.86 -1.77 19.46
CA GLU A 314 -6.76 -0.95 20.68
C GLU A 314 -6.71 0.56 20.37
N HIS A 315 -6.10 0.94 19.24
CA HIS A 315 -5.98 2.32 18.79
C HIS A 315 -7.08 2.76 17.80
N SER A 316 -8.12 1.93 17.58
CA SER A 316 -9.18 2.18 16.59
C SER A 316 -8.68 2.41 15.15
N ALA A 317 -7.53 1.83 14.80
CA ALA A 317 -6.78 2.09 13.58
C ALA A 317 -6.91 0.99 12.50
N LEU A 318 -7.87 0.06 12.62
CA LEU A 318 -8.10 -0.99 11.62
C LEU A 318 -8.57 -0.39 10.29
N SER A 319 -7.89 -0.75 9.19
CA SER A 319 -8.22 -0.33 7.82
C SER A 319 -8.35 -1.54 6.88
N LEU A 320 -9.07 -1.37 5.77
CA LEU A 320 -9.21 -2.42 4.74
C LEU A 320 -7.85 -2.85 4.17
N GLY A 321 -6.89 -1.92 4.03
CA GLY A 321 -5.52 -2.23 3.59
C GLY A 321 -4.74 -3.12 4.57
N MET A 322 -4.96 -2.97 5.88
CA MET A 322 -4.40 -3.89 6.87
C MET A 322 -4.99 -5.30 6.73
N ILE A 323 -6.29 -5.39 6.51
CA ILE A 323 -7.00 -6.66 6.33
C ILE A 323 -6.58 -7.36 5.04
N ASP A 324 -6.37 -6.62 3.95
CA ASP A 324 -5.80 -7.17 2.71
C ASP A 324 -4.39 -7.74 2.93
N SER A 325 -3.55 -7.04 3.69
CA SER A 325 -2.20 -7.51 4.02
C SER A 325 -2.23 -8.74 4.93
N PHE A 326 -3.18 -8.77 5.88
CA PHE A 326 -3.42 -9.94 6.71
C PHE A 326 -3.88 -11.14 5.89
N ALA A 327 -4.82 -10.92 4.98
CA ALA A 327 -5.30 -11.93 4.05
C ALA A 327 -4.16 -12.47 3.16
N GLN A 328 -3.22 -11.63 2.72
CA GLN A 328 -1.99 -12.06 2.04
C GLN A 328 -1.10 -12.93 2.93
N ALA A 329 -0.88 -12.55 4.20
CA ALA A 329 -0.11 -13.36 5.16
C ALA A 329 -0.73 -14.74 5.37
N VAL A 330 -2.05 -14.82 5.53
CA VAL A 330 -2.79 -16.09 5.68
C VAL A 330 -2.63 -16.97 4.44
N ARG A 331 -2.81 -16.41 3.23
CA ARG A 331 -2.63 -17.19 1.99
C ARG A 331 -1.22 -17.75 1.85
N LYS A 332 -0.18 -16.97 2.20
CA LYS A 332 1.21 -17.46 2.18
C LYS A 332 1.38 -18.66 3.10
N ALA A 333 0.89 -18.57 4.33
CA ALA A 333 0.96 -19.66 5.30
C ALA A 333 0.26 -20.95 4.84
N VAL A 334 -0.80 -20.82 4.05
CA VAL A 334 -1.48 -21.95 3.40
C VAL A 334 -0.67 -22.49 2.23
N TYR A 335 -0.32 -21.62 1.27
CA TYR A 335 0.30 -22.05 0.01
C TYR A 335 1.73 -22.56 0.17
N SER A 336 2.45 -22.18 1.23
CA SER A 336 3.76 -22.78 1.51
C SER A 336 3.68 -24.21 2.06
N ARG A 337 2.49 -24.68 2.47
CA ARG A 337 2.24 -26.05 2.94
C ARG A 337 1.58 -26.93 1.88
N LEU A 338 0.66 -26.36 1.10
CA LEU A 338 -0.19 -27.12 0.16
C LEU A 338 0.59 -28.04 -0.82
N PRO A 339 1.70 -27.62 -1.47
CA PRO A 339 2.43 -28.49 -2.40
C PRO A 339 2.96 -29.76 -1.75
N ILE A 340 3.51 -29.65 -0.52
CA ILE A 340 4.06 -30.77 0.23
C ILE A 340 2.95 -31.75 0.61
N LEU A 341 1.80 -31.22 1.05
CA LEU A 341 0.62 -32.03 1.39
C LEU A 341 0.11 -32.81 0.17
N LEU A 342 0.06 -32.17 -1.00
CA LEU A 342 -0.38 -32.83 -2.24
C LEU A 342 0.62 -33.89 -2.72
N GLU A 343 1.92 -33.67 -2.53
CA GLU A 343 2.95 -34.67 -2.79
C GLU A 343 2.81 -35.87 -1.82
N HIS A 344 2.70 -35.62 -0.51
CA HIS A 344 2.51 -36.66 0.51
C HIS A 344 1.21 -37.46 0.33
N ALA A 345 0.15 -36.86 -0.20
CA ALA A 345 -1.10 -37.56 -0.51
C ALA A 345 -1.01 -38.43 -1.78
N SER A 346 -0.07 -38.13 -2.68
CA SER A 346 0.12 -38.86 -3.95
C SER A 346 1.02 -40.08 -3.80
N PHE A 347 1.95 -40.06 -2.83
CA PHE A 347 2.76 -41.21 -2.45
C PHE A 347 2.10 -41.88 -1.25
N THR A 348 2.05 -43.22 -1.18
CA THR A 348 1.54 -44.01 -0.04
C THR A 348 2.44 -43.89 1.22
N SER A 349 2.92 -42.70 1.53
CA SER A 349 3.64 -42.35 2.75
C SER A 349 2.67 -42.07 3.88
N THR A 350 3.07 -42.44 5.10
CA THR A 350 2.34 -42.15 6.34
C THR A 350 2.17 -40.62 6.49
N ILE A 351 0.95 -40.13 6.31
CA ILE A 351 0.60 -38.72 6.50
C ILE A 351 0.87 -38.36 7.96
N LEU A 352 1.60 -37.27 8.22
CA LEU A 352 1.81 -36.78 9.57
C LEU A 352 0.46 -36.31 10.15
N PRO A 353 0.17 -36.51 11.45
CA PRO A 353 -1.10 -36.07 12.05
C PRO A 353 -1.41 -34.58 11.86
N GLU A 354 -0.37 -33.74 11.79
CA GLU A 354 -0.51 -32.30 11.51
C GLU A 354 -0.92 -32.00 10.06
N ASP A 355 -0.47 -32.82 9.12
CA ASP A 355 -0.78 -32.72 7.69
C ASP A 355 -2.24 -33.13 7.43
N GLU A 356 -2.71 -34.17 8.12
CA GLU A 356 -4.11 -34.59 8.11
C GLU A 356 -5.03 -33.53 8.73
N GLU A 357 -4.63 -32.93 9.88
CA GLU A 357 -5.35 -31.81 10.48
C GLU A 357 -5.43 -30.62 9.52
N PHE A 358 -4.36 -30.33 8.76
CA PHE A 358 -4.35 -29.24 7.79
C PHE A 358 -5.26 -29.53 6.58
N MET A 359 -5.25 -30.76 6.07
CA MET A 359 -6.12 -31.17 4.95
C MET A 359 -7.61 -31.16 5.32
N SER A 360 -7.95 -31.27 6.62
CA SER A 360 -9.34 -31.09 7.09
C SER A 360 -9.95 -29.72 6.76
N LEU A 361 -9.14 -28.72 6.41
CA LEU A 361 -9.63 -27.42 5.94
C LEU A 361 -10.39 -27.52 4.62
N TYR A 362 -10.10 -28.53 3.78
CA TYR A 362 -10.68 -28.67 2.44
C TYR A 362 -11.67 -29.83 2.32
N GLN A 363 -12.00 -30.50 3.42
CA GLN A 363 -13.01 -31.55 3.40
C GLN A 363 -14.39 -30.94 3.19
N ALA A 364 -15.19 -31.55 2.29
CA ALA A 364 -16.58 -31.17 2.09
C ALA A 364 -17.34 -31.29 3.41
N ARG A 365 -17.95 -30.19 3.86
CA ARG A 365 -18.82 -30.18 5.04
C ARG A 365 -20.25 -30.32 4.56
N SER A 366 -20.91 -31.43 4.88
CA SER A 366 -22.35 -31.59 4.63
C SER A 366 -23.17 -30.89 5.71
N THR A 367 -22.94 -29.59 5.90
CA THR A 367 -23.82 -28.77 6.73
C THR A 367 -24.93 -28.23 5.85
N GLU A 368 -26.18 -28.37 6.27
CA GLU A 368 -27.35 -27.72 5.65
C GLU A 368 -27.15 -26.18 5.72
N PHE A 369 -26.41 -25.64 4.76
CA PHE A 369 -26.12 -24.22 4.66
C PHE A 369 -27.19 -23.55 3.80
N VAL A 370 -27.83 -22.51 4.34
CA VAL A 370 -28.86 -21.75 3.63
C VAL A 370 -28.43 -20.29 3.54
N ILE A 371 -28.45 -19.74 2.32
CA ILE A 371 -28.17 -18.33 2.10
C ILE A 371 -29.33 -17.50 2.68
N PRO A 372 -29.05 -16.47 3.51
CA PRO A 372 -30.10 -15.61 4.04
C PRO A 372 -30.96 -14.97 2.93
N ASN A 373 -32.28 -14.94 3.13
CA ASN A 373 -33.21 -14.32 2.18
C ASN A 373 -33.20 -12.78 2.31
N GLY A 374 -33.33 -12.08 1.17
CA GLY A 374 -33.44 -10.62 1.11
C GLY A 374 -32.09 -9.86 1.07
N PRO A 375 -32.13 -8.51 1.13
CA PRO A 375 -30.94 -7.66 1.20
C PRO A 375 -30.25 -7.81 2.56
N HIS A 376 -28.99 -7.36 2.66
CA HIS A 376 -28.16 -7.49 3.86
C HIS A 376 -27.73 -8.94 4.14
N VAL A 377 -27.02 -9.55 3.20
CA VAL A 377 -26.55 -10.94 3.30
C VAL A 377 -25.68 -11.17 4.54
N LEU A 378 -24.91 -10.16 4.95
CA LEU A 378 -24.10 -10.17 6.16
C LEU A 378 -24.88 -9.73 7.42
N ARG A 379 -26.20 -9.95 7.49
CA ARG A 379 -27.01 -9.71 8.69
C ARG A 379 -26.82 -10.86 9.68
N LYS A 380 -26.86 -10.56 10.98
CA LYS A 380 -26.87 -11.59 12.03
C LYS A 380 -28.24 -12.28 12.06
N LEU A 381 -28.31 -13.57 11.70
CA LEU A 381 -29.47 -14.44 11.94
C LEU A 381 -29.46 -14.92 13.40
N ASP A 382 -30.54 -14.61 14.11
CA ASP A 382 -31.01 -15.22 15.36
C ASP A 382 -30.17 -15.13 16.66
N SER A 383 -30.60 -14.23 17.54
CA SER A 383 -30.76 -14.53 18.97
C SER A 383 -31.95 -13.73 19.51
N THR A 384 -32.90 -14.40 20.14
CA THR A 384 -34.10 -13.88 20.82
C THR A 384 -33.80 -13.01 22.06
N ALA A 385 -32.66 -12.32 22.08
CA ALA A 385 -32.28 -11.35 23.09
C ALA A 385 -31.59 -10.15 22.42
N ASP A 386 -32.21 -8.97 22.53
CA ASP A 386 -31.71 -7.59 22.57
C ASP A 386 -30.23 -7.25 22.27
N VAL A 387 -29.61 -7.82 21.22
CA VAL A 387 -28.34 -7.26 20.72
C VAL A 387 -28.64 -6.05 19.82
N ILE A 388 -28.69 -4.87 20.44
CA ILE A 388 -28.74 -3.55 19.79
C ILE A 388 -27.30 -3.12 19.50
N GLY A 389 -26.92 -2.97 18.22
CA GLY A 389 -25.60 -2.45 17.86
C GLY A 389 -25.18 -2.63 16.40
N SER A 390 -24.06 -2.00 16.03
CA SER A 390 -23.32 -2.18 14.77
C SER A 390 -22.39 -3.38 14.81
N TRP A 391 -21.97 -3.90 13.65
CA TRP A 391 -20.96 -4.97 13.60
C TRP A 391 -19.69 -4.61 14.35
N ARG A 392 -19.28 -3.34 14.30
CA ARG A 392 -18.17 -2.79 15.10
C ARG A 392 -18.40 -2.93 16.61
N GLN A 393 -19.62 -2.75 17.11
CA GLN A 393 -19.91 -2.93 18.54
C GLN A 393 -20.01 -4.40 18.93
N ILE A 394 -20.47 -5.26 18.02
CA ILE A 394 -20.74 -6.68 18.31
C ILE A 394 -19.46 -7.52 18.26
N LEU A 395 -18.59 -7.25 17.28
CA LEU A 395 -17.43 -8.09 17.01
C LEU A 395 -16.14 -7.53 17.58
N THR A 396 -16.11 -6.26 18.03
CA THR A 396 -14.94 -5.71 18.71
C THR A 396 -14.94 -6.09 20.19
N PRO A 397 -13.80 -6.57 20.73
CA PRO A 397 -12.53 -6.73 20.02
C PRO A 397 -12.46 -8.02 19.20
N VAL A 398 -12.08 -7.87 17.92
CA VAL A 398 -11.88 -8.94 16.94
C VAL A 398 -10.55 -9.65 17.19
N PHE A 399 -9.50 -8.89 17.51
CA PHE A 399 -8.13 -9.38 17.58
C PHE A 399 -7.59 -9.51 19.00
N LYS A 400 -8.30 -9.01 20.01
CA LYS A 400 -7.89 -9.16 21.41
C LYS A 400 -7.69 -10.63 21.75
N SER A 401 -6.53 -10.92 22.33
CA SER A 401 -6.14 -12.24 22.77
C SER A 401 -7.12 -12.74 23.83
N ARG A 402 -8.07 -13.62 23.46
CA ARG A 402 -8.72 -14.48 24.45
C ARG A 402 -7.64 -15.39 25.01
N GLN A 403 -7.55 -15.43 26.33
CA GLN A 403 -6.53 -16.13 27.10
C GLN A 403 -6.70 -17.65 26.94
N GLU A 404 -6.43 -18.18 25.75
CA GLU A 404 -6.37 -19.61 25.50
C GLU A 404 -5.07 -20.14 26.10
N ARG A 405 -5.21 -20.75 27.29
CA ARG A 405 -4.12 -21.33 28.07
C ARG A 405 -3.27 -22.31 27.23
N ALA A 406 -1.97 -22.03 27.15
CA ALA A 406 -0.86 -22.97 27.28
C ALA A 406 -0.88 -24.29 26.47
N ARG A 407 -1.43 -24.32 25.25
CA ARG A 407 -1.16 -25.43 24.30
C ARG A 407 -0.34 -24.90 23.11
N PRO A 408 0.64 -25.66 22.60
CA PRO A 408 1.32 -25.31 21.35
C PRO A 408 0.26 -25.21 20.24
N GLN A 409 0.21 -24.06 19.56
CA GLN A 409 -0.72 -23.85 18.46
C GLN A 409 -0.18 -24.58 17.22
N THR A 410 -0.93 -25.57 16.72
CA THR A 410 -0.62 -26.21 15.44
C THR A 410 -0.83 -25.22 14.29
N PRO A 411 -0.11 -25.34 13.16
CA PRO A 411 -0.28 -24.46 12.00
C PRO A 411 -1.73 -24.39 11.49
N CYS A 412 -2.45 -25.50 11.49
CA CYS A 412 -3.87 -25.53 11.11
C CYS A 412 -4.73 -24.67 12.04
N ARG A 413 -4.51 -24.74 13.36
CA ARG A 413 -5.21 -23.90 14.33
C ARG A 413 -4.93 -22.42 14.13
N VAL A 414 -3.68 -22.04 13.83
CA VAL A 414 -3.31 -20.65 13.52
C VAL A 414 -4.08 -20.16 12.29
N VAL A 415 -4.11 -20.94 11.21
CA VAL A 415 -4.84 -20.59 9.98
C VAL A 415 -6.35 -20.49 10.22
N ARG A 416 -6.93 -21.43 10.97
CA ARG A 416 -8.36 -21.41 11.32
C ARG A 416 -8.72 -20.18 12.16
N GLN A 417 -7.93 -19.89 13.19
CA GLN A 417 -8.08 -18.68 14.01
C GLN A 417 -7.94 -17.42 13.16
N ALA A 418 -7.03 -17.43 12.18
CA ALA A 418 -6.83 -16.30 11.27
C ALA A 418 -8.03 -16.11 10.34
N SER A 419 -8.59 -17.19 9.81
CA SER A 419 -9.82 -17.15 9.01
C SER A 419 -10.98 -16.54 9.81
N GLU A 420 -11.25 -17.03 11.03
CA GLU A 420 -12.34 -16.51 11.86
C GLU A 420 -12.19 -15.02 12.17
N ARG A 421 -10.98 -14.59 12.54
CA ARG A 421 -10.71 -13.16 12.81
C ARG A 421 -10.77 -12.32 11.53
N LEU A 422 -10.36 -12.87 10.39
CA LEU A 422 -10.47 -12.21 9.09
C LEU A 422 -11.95 -12.00 8.72
N LYS A 423 -12.81 -13.02 8.90
CA LYS A 423 -14.27 -12.91 8.69
C LYS A 423 -14.89 -11.84 9.55
N ALA A 424 -14.59 -11.86 10.86
CA ALA A 424 -15.10 -10.87 11.79
C ALA A 424 -14.64 -9.44 11.40
N ALA A 425 -13.35 -9.26 11.11
CA ALA A 425 -12.81 -7.97 10.69
C ALA A 425 -13.40 -7.48 9.36
N TRP A 426 -13.57 -8.39 8.40
CA TRP A 426 -14.20 -8.08 7.12
C TRP A 426 -15.61 -7.56 7.30
N ARG A 427 -16.45 -8.25 8.09
CA ARG A 427 -17.83 -7.80 8.37
C ARG A 427 -17.86 -6.43 9.06
N VAL A 428 -16.93 -6.16 9.98
CA VAL A 428 -16.80 -4.85 10.66
C VAL A 428 -16.42 -3.71 9.71
N LEU A 429 -15.59 -3.98 8.70
CA LEU A 429 -15.05 -2.93 7.81
C LEU A 429 -15.79 -2.81 6.47
N SER A 430 -16.46 -3.87 6.02
CA SER A 430 -17.23 -3.88 4.77
C SER A 430 -18.64 -3.32 4.93
N THR A 431 -19.11 -3.17 6.18
CA THR A 431 -20.44 -2.69 6.49
C THR A 431 -20.40 -1.48 7.43
N LYS A 432 -21.47 -0.68 7.37
CA LYS A 432 -21.77 0.41 8.29
C LYS A 432 -23.21 0.25 8.81
N ALA A 433 -23.60 1.05 9.80
CA ALA A 433 -24.86 0.95 10.57
C ALA A 433 -24.98 -0.32 11.45
N SER A 434 -26.19 -0.56 11.95
CA SER A 434 -26.52 -1.68 12.82
C SER A 434 -26.36 -3.01 12.07
N ALA A 435 -25.94 -4.06 12.76
CA ALA A 435 -25.88 -5.41 12.21
C ALA A 435 -27.25 -5.97 11.77
N ARG A 436 -28.36 -5.31 12.15
CA ARG A 436 -29.72 -5.63 11.66
C ARG A 436 -30.01 -5.07 10.26
N GLN A 437 -29.40 -3.94 9.90
CA GLN A 437 -29.56 -3.26 8.61
C GLN A 437 -28.21 -2.69 8.13
N PRO A 438 -27.22 -3.57 7.85
CA PRO A 438 -25.89 -3.14 7.45
C PRO A 438 -25.88 -2.59 6.02
N TYR A 439 -25.43 -1.36 5.82
CA TYR A 439 -25.16 -0.85 4.46
C TYR A 439 -23.69 -0.99 4.10
N VAL A 440 -23.38 -1.04 2.82
CA VAL A 440 -22.02 -1.22 2.30
C VAL A 440 -21.12 -0.03 2.65
N ASP A 441 -19.92 -0.27 3.18
CA ASP A 441 -18.93 0.79 3.31
C ASP A 441 -18.42 1.17 1.90
N PRO A 442 -18.57 2.44 1.46
CA PRO A 442 -18.17 2.89 0.12
C PRO A 442 -16.66 2.78 -0.13
N ARG A 443 -15.85 2.54 0.92
CA ARG A 443 -14.41 2.29 0.78
C ARG A 443 -14.08 0.88 0.32
N VAL A 444 -15.05 -0.04 0.33
CA VAL A 444 -14.86 -1.40 -0.22
C VAL A 444 -14.79 -1.31 -1.73
N THR A 445 -13.79 -1.98 -2.31
CA THR A 445 -13.53 -1.96 -3.75
C THR A 445 -13.54 -3.39 -4.29
N ALA A 446 -13.65 -3.53 -5.61
CA ALA A 446 -13.49 -4.82 -6.28
C ALA A 446 -12.15 -5.51 -5.97
N SER A 447 -11.10 -4.75 -5.64
CA SER A 447 -9.81 -5.28 -5.22
C SER A 447 -9.90 -5.99 -3.87
N HIS A 448 -10.54 -5.35 -2.89
CA HIS A 448 -10.75 -5.92 -1.56
C HIS A 448 -11.56 -7.22 -1.67
N ILE A 449 -12.66 -7.22 -2.44
CA ILE A 449 -13.53 -8.40 -2.66
C ILE A 449 -12.75 -9.57 -3.26
N ASN A 450 -12.02 -9.33 -4.35
CA ASN A 450 -11.22 -10.37 -5.00
C ASN A 450 -10.09 -10.88 -4.10
N SER A 451 -9.46 -10.00 -3.33
CA SER A 451 -8.44 -10.40 -2.36
C SER A 451 -9.02 -11.32 -1.29
N TYR A 452 -10.18 -10.96 -0.73
CA TYR A 452 -10.85 -11.74 0.30
C TYR A 452 -11.36 -13.09 -0.22
N MET A 453 -12.03 -13.13 -1.38
CA MET A 453 -12.49 -14.37 -2.03
C MET A 453 -11.35 -15.37 -2.26
N ARG A 454 -10.20 -14.90 -2.74
CA ARG A 454 -8.99 -15.74 -2.90
C ARG A 454 -8.46 -16.28 -1.58
N THR A 455 -8.61 -15.53 -0.49
CA THR A 455 -8.18 -15.99 0.83
C THR A 455 -9.14 -17.01 1.40
N LEU A 456 -10.45 -16.82 1.24
CA LEU A 456 -11.46 -17.81 1.62
C LEU A 456 -11.26 -19.14 0.89
N ALA A 457 -11.00 -19.09 -0.42
CA ALA A 457 -10.64 -20.27 -1.20
C ALA A 457 -9.35 -20.94 -0.70
N ALA A 458 -8.35 -20.15 -0.30
CA ALA A 458 -7.12 -20.70 0.26
C ALA A 458 -7.37 -21.42 1.59
N VAL A 459 -8.22 -20.89 2.48
CA VAL A 459 -8.50 -21.52 3.79
C VAL A 459 -9.63 -22.56 3.75
N GLY A 460 -10.26 -22.78 2.59
CA GLY A 460 -11.35 -23.75 2.41
C GLY A 460 -12.69 -23.32 3.01
N ASP A 461 -12.95 -22.02 3.18
CA ASP A 461 -14.18 -21.51 3.80
C ASP A 461 -15.31 -21.32 2.76
N LEU A 462 -15.92 -22.43 2.36
CA LEU A 462 -16.90 -22.49 1.25
C LEU A 462 -18.17 -21.67 1.54
N GLU A 463 -18.66 -21.75 2.77
CA GLU A 463 -19.87 -21.03 3.22
C GLU A 463 -19.67 -19.51 3.12
N GLU A 464 -18.54 -18.99 3.62
CA GLU A 464 -18.25 -17.56 3.51
C GLU A 464 -18.02 -17.13 2.06
N MET A 465 -17.50 -18.00 1.19
CA MET A 465 -17.38 -17.71 -0.24
C MET A 465 -18.75 -17.52 -0.90
N ALA A 466 -19.71 -18.38 -0.57
CA ALA A 466 -21.10 -18.25 -1.04
C ALA A 466 -21.74 -16.96 -0.51
N LEU A 467 -21.57 -16.66 0.78
CA LEU A 467 -22.07 -15.41 1.39
C LEU A 467 -21.44 -14.18 0.76
N LEU A 468 -20.14 -14.20 0.49
CA LEU A 468 -19.45 -13.08 -0.15
C LEU A 468 -19.97 -12.84 -1.57
N LEU A 469 -20.14 -13.90 -2.38
CA LEU A 469 -20.66 -13.77 -3.73
C LEU A 469 -22.08 -13.21 -3.73
N CYS A 470 -22.95 -13.74 -2.86
CA CYS A 470 -24.32 -13.24 -2.71
C CYS A 470 -24.34 -11.78 -2.25
N TRP A 471 -23.52 -11.40 -1.27
CA TRP A 471 -23.37 -10.02 -0.80
C TRP A 471 -22.90 -9.07 -1.90
N VAL A 472 -21.97 -9.51 -2.77
CA VAL A 472 -21.50 -8.71 -3.90
C VAL A 472 -22.63 -8.39 -4.87
N VAL A 473 -23.48 -9.37 -5.17
CA VAL A 473 -24.59 -9.23 -6.12
C VAL A 473 -25.73 -8.38 -5.54
N ARG A 474 -26.14 -8.66 -4.30
CA ARG A 474 -27.32 -8.03 -3.69
C ARG A 474 -27.04 -6.66 -3.07
N ASP A 475 -25.87 -6.48 -2.45
CA ASP A 475 -25.60 -5.30 -1.62
C ASP A 475 -24.54 -4.38 -2.25
N TRP A 476 -23.39 -4.93 -2.67
CA TRP A 476 -22.25 -4.11 -3.10
C TRP A 476 -22.39 -3.56 -4.52
N ALA A 477 -22.70 -4.39 -5.51
CA ALA A 477 -22.77 -3.96 -6.92
C ALA A 477 -23.82 -2.86 -7.15
N PRO A 478 -25.05 -2.95 -6.60
CA PRO A 478 -26.02 -1.86 -6.71
C PRO A 478 -25.54 -0.55 -6.08
N THR A 479 -24.76 -0.62 -4.99
CA THR A 479 -24.21 0.56 -4.30
C THR A 479 -23.01 1.16 -5.03
N ALA A 480 -22.24 0.35 -5.76
CA ALA A 480 -21.05 0.79 -6.48
C ALA A 480 -21.39 1.66 -7.73
N GLY A 481 -22.64 1.60 -8.21
CA GLY A 481 -23.13 2.36 -9.35
C GLY A 481 -22.78 1.72 -10.70
N SER A 482 -23.38 2.25 -11.77
CA SER A 482 -23.30 1.69 -13.14
C SER A 482 -21.94 1.84 -13.84
N ASP A 483 -21.03 2.62 -13.26
CA ASP A 483 -19.79 3.07 -13.90
C ASP A 483 -18.55 2.35 -13.34
N LEU A 484 -18.62 1.03 -13.17
CA LEU A 484 -17.45 0.24 -12.83
C LEU A 484 -16.38 0.33 -13.92
N SER A 485 -15.14 0.61 -13.49
CA SER A 485 -13.99 0.57 -14.39
C SER A 485 -13.79 -0.83 -14.96
N LEU A 486 -13.17 -0.93 -16.15
CA LEU A 486 -12.80 -2.22 -16.73
C LEU A 486 -11.88 -3.04 -15.80
N ALA A 487 -11.05 -2.36 -15.00
CA ALA A 487 -10.19 -3.00 -14.02
C ALA A 487 -11.00 -3.64 -12.88
N ASP A 488 -12.03 -2.97 -12.40
CA ASP A 488 -12.89 -3.48 -11.32
C ASP A 488 -13.75 -4.65 -11.79
N ALA A 489 -14.32 -4.56 -13.00
CA ALA A 489 -15.03 -5.68 -13.62
C ALA A 489 -14.13 -6.92 -13.78
N ARG A 490 -12.85 -6.73 -14.17
CA ARG A 490 -11.87 -7.83 -14.25
C ARG A 490 -11.58 -8.45 -12.88
N ARG A 491 -11.47 -7.64 -11.81
CA ARG A 491 -11.25 -8.13 -10.45
C ARG A 491 -12.43 -8.94 -9.93
N LEU A 492 -13.66 -8.46 -10.14
CA LEU A 492 -14.86 -9.22 -9.75
C LEU A 492 -15.00 -10.50 -10.55
N SER A 493 -14.68 -10.48 -11.85
CA SER A 493 -14.65 -11.70 -12.67
C SER A 493 -13.67 -12.74 -12.11
N ARG A 494 -12.49 -12.31 -11.64
CA ARG A 494 -11.51 -13.19 -10.99
C ARG A 494 -12.05 -13.77 -9.69
N ALA A 495 -12.74 -12.97 -8.87
CA ALA A 495 -13.38 -13.45 -7.65
C ALA A 495 -14.41 -14.55 -7.96
N ALA A 496 -15.26 -14.33 -8.96
CA ALA A 496 -16.24 -15.31 -9.39
C ALA A 496 -15.58 -16.58 -9.95
N ILE A 497 -14.53 -16.49 -10.76
CA ILE A 497 -13.77 -17.65 -11.23
C ILE A 497 -13.20 -18.46 -10.06
N VAL A 498 -12.70 -17.80 -9.02
CA VAL A 498 -12.20 -18.47 -7.81
C VAL A 498 -13.34 -19.18 -7.08
N PHE A 499 -14.51 -18.55 -6.92
CA PHE A 499 -15.69 -19.21 -6.34
C PHE A 499 -16.04 -20.49 -7.10
N ARG A 500 -16.13 -20.40 -8.43
CA ARG A 500 -16.50 -21.51 -9.29
C ARG A 500 -15.50 -22.66 -9.29
N ALA A 501 -14.20 -22.33 -9.17
CA ALA A 501 -13.15 -23.34 -9.18
C ALA A 501 -13.02 -24.09 -7.84
N PHE A 502 -13.34 -23.44 -6.72
CA PHE A 502 -13.01 -23.98 -5.38
C PHE A 502 -14.22 -24.21 -4.47
N ALA A 503 -15.33 -23.49 -4.64
CA ALA A 503 -16.52 -23.61 -3.79
C ALA A 503 -17.71 -24.26 -4.49
N GLU A 504 -18.05 -23.82 -5.71
CA GLU A 504 -19.20 -24.34 -6.47
C GLU A 504 -19.25 -25.88 -6.55
N PRO A 505 -18.15 -26.62 -6.80
CA PRO A 505 -18.19 -28.08 -6.90
C PRO A 505 -18.37 -28.81 -5.56
N LEU A 506 -18.23 -28.10 -4.43
CA LEU A 506 -18.23 -28.65 -3.07
C LEU A 506 -19.44 -28.18 -2.24
N LEU A 507 -20.28 -27.31 -2.80
CA LEU A 507 -21.50 -26.82 -2.18
C LEU A 507 -22.70 -27.65 -2.63
N ASP A 508 -23.76 -27.67 -1.80
CA ASP A 508 -25.02 -28.32 -2.17
C ASP A 508 -25.66 -27.67 -3.41
N GLU A 509 -26.26 -28.50 -4.26
CA GLU A 509 -26.86 -28.07 -5.52
C GLU A 509 -27.94 -27.00 -5.32
N SER A 510 -28.69 -27.06 -4.22
CA SER A 510 -29.70 -26.06 -3.86
C SER A 510 -29.11 -24.66 -3.60
N VAL A 511 -27.95 -24.61 -2.94
CA VAL A 511 -27.22 -23.36 -2.66
C VAL A 511 -26.68 -22.77 -3.95
N VAL A 512 -26.10 -23.63 -4.80
CA VAL A 512 -25.56 -23.23 -6.10
C VAL A 512 -26.68 -22.70 -7.00
N ALA A 513 -27.80 -23.41 -7.11
CA ALA A 513 -28.96 -22.98 -7.89
C ALA A 513 -29.49 -21.60 -7.45
N THR A 514 -29.60 -21.38 -6.14
CA THR A 514 -30.01 -20.09 -5.57
C THR A 514 -29.05 -18.96 -5.97
N LEU A 515 -27.74 -19.20 -5.95
CA LEU A 515 -26.74 -18.21 -6.35
C LEU A 515 -26.80 -17.88 -7.85
N HIS A 516 -27.03 -18.88 -8.71
CA HIS A 516 -27.19 -18.66 -10.15
C HIS A 516 -28.43 -17.81 -10.44
N GLU A 517 -29.56 -18.13 -9.82
CA GLU A 517 -30.80 -17.34 -9.95
C GLU A 517 -30.59 -15.88 -9.53
N GLU A 518 -29.90 -15.64 -8.40
CA GLU A 518 -29.59 -14.29 -7.94
C GLU A 518 -28.71 -13.50 -8.91
N VAL A 519 -27.70 -14.16 -9.48
CA VAL A 519 -26.80 -13.57 -10.47
C VAL A 519 -27.54 -13.23 -11.77
N GLU A 520 -28.49 -14.07 -12.20
CA GLU A 520 -29.33 -13.86 -13.38
C GLU A 520 -30.31 -12.70 -13.19
N ILE A 521 -31.07 -12.68 -12.09
CA ILE A 521 -32.04 -11.61 -11.77
C ILE A 521 -31.38 -10.22 -11.79
N HIS A 522 -30.16 -10.11 -11.26
CA HIS A 522 -29.44 -8.84 -11.20
C HIS A 522 -28.72 -8.49 -12.51
N SER A 523 -28.55 -9.45 -13.42
CA SER A 523 -28.08 -9.20 -14.80
C SER A 523 -29.18 -8.63 -15.68
N GLU A 524 -30.41 -9.14 -15.56
CA GLU A 524 -31.57 -8.73 -16.36
C GLU A 524 -32.11 -7.34 -16.00
N LYS A 525 -31.98 -6.92 -14.74
CA LYS A 525 -32.42 -5.59 -14.26
C LYS A 525 -31.58 -4.39 -14.75
N GLY A 526 -30.69 -4.59 -15.73
CA GLY A 526 -30.01 -3.51 -16.44
C GLY A 526 -28.75 -2.96 -15.76
N ASP A 527 -28.24 -3.62 -14.72
CA ASP A 527 -26.95 -3.27 -14.14
C ASP A 527 -25.80 -3.74 -15.06
N ARG A 528 -25.37 -2.86 -15.98
CA ARG A 528 -24.29 -3.12 -16.96
C ARG A 528 -22.97 -3.62 -16.31
N SER A 529 -22.82 -3.40 -15.00
CA SER A 529 -21.75 -3.87 -14.13
C SER A 529 -21.81 -5.38 -13.92
N ILE A 530 -23.00 -5.90 -13.60
CA ILE A 530 -23.29 -7.30 -13.34
C ILE A 530 -23.48 -8.07 -14.66
N GLY A 531 -24.05 -7.42 -15.68
CA GLY A 531 -24.16 -7.95 -17.05
C GLY A 531 -22.81 -8.34 -17.68
N ARG A 532 -21.74 -7.57 -17.40
CA ARG A 532 -20.37 -7.91 -17.84
C ARG A 532 -19.73 -9.04 -17.02
N LEU A 533 -20.11 -9.17 -15.75
CA LEU A 533 -19.75 -10.30 -14.88
C LEU A 533 -20.41 -11.58 -15.40
N THR A 534 -21.71 -11.57 -15.67
CA THR A 534 -22.48 -12.71 -16.22
C THR A 534 -22.05 -13.10 -17.63
N MET A 535 -21.88 -12.15 -18.56
CA MET A 535 -21.38 -12.47 -19.90
C MET A 535 -19.99 -13.13 -19.88
N ARG A 536 -19.11 -12.71 -18.95
CA ARG A 536 -17.80 -13.36 -18.80
C ARG A 536 -17.91 -14.68 -18.07
N LEU A 537 -18.72 -14.79 -17.01
CA LEU A 537 -19.03 -16.05 -16.32
C LEU A 537 -19.52 -17.13 -17.29
N ASN A 538 -20.42 -16.78 -18.22
CA ASN A 538 -20.92 -17.66 -19.27
C ASN A 538 -19.88 -17.96 -20.37
N SER A 539 -18.98 -17.03 -20.70
CA SER A 539 -17.87 -17.31 -21.64
C SER A 539 -16.83 -18.29 -21.06
N THR A 540 -16.56 -18.22 -19.75
CA THR A 540 -15.63 -19.12 -19.06
C THR A 540 -16.18 -20.55 -18.94
N TYR A 541 -17.52 -20.71 -18.93
CA TYR A 541 -18.19 -22.03 -18.99
C TYR A 541 -17.72 -22.86 -20.19
N ARG A 542 -17.55 -22.24 -21.37
CA ARG A 542 -17.07 -22.92 -22.58
C ARG A 542 -15.58 -23.27 -22.56
N VAL A 543 -14.78 -22.59 -21.75
CA VAL A 543 -13.33 -22.78 -21.72
C VAL A 543 -12.91 -23.78 -20.64
N MET A 544 -13.60 -23.80 -19.48
CA MET A 544 -13.26 -24.72 -18.39
C MET A 544 -13.86 -26.12 -18.54
N SER A 545 -14.92 -26.31 -19.33
CA SER A 545 -15.47 -27.64 -19.63
C SER A 545 -14.53 -28.56 -20.44
N GLY A 546 -13.33 -28.07 -20.82
CA GLY A 546 -12.30 -28.83 -21.53
C GLY A 546 -10.93 -28.87 -20.86
N ALA A 547 -10.75 -28.34 -19.63
CA ALA A 547 -9.43 -28.18 -19.02
C ALA A 547 -9.27 -29.01 -17.72
N THR A 548 -8.33 -29.95 -17.73
CA THR A 548 -7.94 -30.76 -16.56
C THR A 548 -7.13 -29.95 -15.53
N ILE A 549 -7.06 -30.50 -14.31
CA ILE A 549 -6.48 -29.97 -13.04
C ILE A 549 -5.12 -29.24 -13.17
N GLY A 550 -4.32 -29.52 -14.22
CA GLY A 550 -3.05 -28.85 -14.49
C GLY A 550 -3.12 -27.33 -14.74
N THR A 551 -4.31 -26.82 -15.08
CA THR A 551 -4.51 -25.39 -15.42
C THR A 551 -4.56 -24.47 -14.19
N CYS A 552 -4.81 -25.01 -13.00
CA CYS A 552 -4.86 -24.26 -11.73
C CYS A 552 -3.52 -23.63 -11.31
N LYS A 553 -2.38 -24.17 -11.78
CA LYS A 553 -1.03 -23.63 -11.48
C LYS A 553 -0.78 -22.25 -12.12
N LYS A 554 -1.48 -21.89 -13.20
CA LYS A 554 -1.33 -20.57 -13.86
C LYS A 554 -2.28 -19.50 -13.30
N LEU A 555 -3.35 -19.88 -12.61
CA LEU A 555 -4.33 -18.96 -12.02
C LEU A 555 -3.98 -18.56 -10.57
N SER A 556 -3.05 -19.27 -9.91
CA SER A 556 -2.59 -18.94 -8.55
C SER A 556 -1.47 -17.89 -8.50
N ARG A 557 -0.73 -17.68 -9.60
CA ARG A 557 0.13 -16.49 -9.80
C ARG A 557 -0.73 -15.31 -10.24
#